data_AF-A0A936EMH2-F1
#
_entry.id   AF-A0A936EMH2-F1
#
_cell.length_a   1.000
_cell.length_b   1.000
_cell.length_c   1.000
_cell.angle_alpha   90.00
_cell.angle_beta   90.00
_cell.angle_gamma   90.00
#
_symmetry.space_group_name_H-M   'P 1'
#
loop_
_entity.id
_entity.type
_entity.pdbx_description
1 polymer ?
#
loop_
_entity_poly.entity_id
_entity_poly.type
_entity_poly.pdbx_seq_one_letter_code
_entity_poly.pdbx_strand_id
1 'polypeptide(L)'
;MYKAAFVIMAFLVSGMIGGCNKKSHPATPAAITPDPASVKPVKRPPPLKTAVPKVIIVNDKVAKRSVDGRYYYDLEGHRYWRNNRDGKYYLFNKSMFDNPDFKSRSN
;
A
#
# COMPACT_ATOMS: atom_id res chain seq x y z
N MET A 1 -13.43 -40.86 22.75
CA MET A 1 -12.17 -40.78 21.98
C MET A 1 -11.96 -39.43 21.25
N TYR A 2 -13.00 -38.72 20.83
CA TYR A 2 -12.89 -37.41 20.15
C TYR A 2 -12.51 -36.22 21.07
N LYS A 3 -12.80 -36.29 22.37
CA LYS A 3 -12.47 -35.21 23.34
C LYS A 3 -10.96 -35.04 23.54
N ALA A 4 -10.20 -36.14 23.57
CA ALA A 4 -8.74 -36.09 23.68
C ALA A 4 -8.09 -35.58 22.38
N ALA A 5 -8.63 -35.97 21.23
CA ALA A 5 -8.16 -35.49 19.92
C ALA A 5 -8.35 -33.97 19.75
N PHE A 6 -9.45 -33.41 20.28
CA PHE A 6 -9.72 -31.98 20.21
C PHE A 6 -8.76 -31.15 21.07
N VAL A 7 -8.38 -31.66 22.25
CA VAL A 7 -7.41 -30.99 23.15
C VAL A 7 -5.99 -31.02 22.56
N ILE A 8 -5.59 -32.14 21.94
CA ILE A 8 -4.28 -32.28 21.31
C ILE A 8 -4.18 -31.36 20.07
N MET A 9 -5.24 -31.26 19.27
CA MET A 9 -5.28 -30.36 18.12
C MET A 9 -5.24 -28.87 18.54
N ALA A 10 -5.94 -28.50 19.61
CA ALA A 10 -5.92 -27.14 20.15
C ALA A 10 -4.53 -26.72 20.68
N PHE A 11 -3.78 -27.65 21.27
CA PHE A 11 -2.42 -27.39 21.76
C PHE A 11 -1.40 -27.23 20.61
N LEU A 12 -1.58 -27.97 19.51
CA LEU A 12 -0.71 -27.92 18.33
C LEU A 12 -0.87 -26.61 17.52
N VAL A 13 -2.09 -26.05 17.47
CA VAL A 13 -2.36 -24.80 16.74
C VAL A 13 -1.84 -23.56 17.48
N SER A 14 -1.83 -23.56 18.82
CA SER A 14 -1.31 -22.44 19.62
C SER A 14 0.22 -22.30 19.60
N GLY A 15 0.96 -23.37 19.27
CA GLY A 15 2.43 -23.33 19.20
C GLY A 15 3.00 -22.59 17.99
N MET A 16 2.19 -22.36 16.94
CA MET A 16 2.68 -21.82 15.66
C MET A 16 2.70 -20.29 15.56
N ILE A 17 2.21 -19.55 16.56
CA ILE A 17 2.07 -18.08 16.48
C ILE A 17 3.23 -17.34 17.20
N GLY A 18 4.19 -18.06 17.80
CA GLY A 18 5.35 -17.50 18.50
C GLY A 18 6.60 -17.25 17.66
N GLY A 19 6.54 -17.38 16.33
CA GLY A 19 7.70 -17.36 15.44
C GLY A 19 7.93 -16.02 14.73
N CYS A 20 9.03 -15.35 15.07
CA CYS A 20 9.76 -14.37 14.25
C CYS A 20 9.23 -12.93 14.18
N ASN A 21 9.53 -12.14 15.22
CA ASN A 21 9.74 -10.70 15.07
C ASN A 21 11.05 -10.24 15.74
N LYS A 22 12.17 -10.95 15.48
CA LYS A 22 13.51 -10.38 15.70
C LYS A 22 13.86 -9.56 14.47
N LYS A 23 13.67 -8.24 14.58
CA LYS A 23 14.15 -7.26 13.63
C LYS A 23 15.67 -7.20 13.70
N SER A 24 16.34 -8.11 12.98
CA SER A 24 17.77 -8.05 12.75
C SER A 24 18.06 -6.98 11.71
N HIS A 25 18.54 -5.82 12.16
CA HIS A 25 19.26 -4.93 11.25
C HIS A 25 20.69 -5.49 11.13
N PRO A 26 21.20 -5.76 9.91
CA PRO A 26 22.62 -6.02 9.76
C PRO A 26 23.39 -4.78 10.23
N ALA A 27 24.33 -4.98 11.16
CA ALA A 27 25.28 -3.94 11.51
C ALA A 27 26.07 -3.59 10.25
N THR A 28 25.94 -2.35 9.80
CA THR A 28 26.79 -1.79 8.74
C THR A 28 28.25 -1.99 9.16
N PRO A 29 29.09 -2.64 8.35
CA PRO A 29 30.51 -2.74 8.64
C PRO A 29 31.09 -1.34 8.81
N ALA A 30 31.86 -1.14 9.89
CA ALA A 30 32.60 0.08 10.14
C ALA A 30 33.52 0.34 8.93
N ALA A 31 33.14 1.32 8.11
CA ALA A 31 33.97 1.80 7.03
C ALA A 31 35.13 2.58 7.65
N ILE A 32 36.30 1.99 7.48
CA ILE A 32 37.64 2.52 7.62
C ILE A 32 37.65 4.00 7.21
N THR A 33 38.10 4.86 8.12
CA THR A 33 38.34 6.30 7.92
C THR A 33 39.22 6.55 6.70
N PRO A 34 38.84 7.49 5.83
CA PRO A 34 39.80 8.35 5.15
C PRO A 34 39.58 9.83 5.50
N ASP A 35 40.69 10.56 5.50
CA ASP A 35 40.88 11.96 5.90
C ASP A 35 39.82 12.99 5.46
N PRO A 36 39.69 14.11 6.20
CA PRO A 36 38.69 15.15 5.95
C PRO A 36 39.10 16.03 4.77
N ALA A 37 38.90 15.53 3.55
CA ALA A 37 38.81 16.40 2.38
C ALA A 37 37.42 17.06 2.38
N SER A 38 37.40 18.36 2.65
CA SER A 38 36.23 19.26 2.59
C SER A 38 35.53 19.18 1.22
N VAL A 39 34.61 18.22 1.07
CA VAL A 39 33.63 18.21 -0.01
C VAL A 39 32.43 19.00 0.49
N LYS A 40 32.32 20.25 0.04
CA LYS A 40 31.11 21.06 0.22
C LYS A 40 29.91 20.21 -0.26
N PRO A 41 28.88 20.00 0.56
CA PRO A 41 27.74 19.20 0.15
C PRO A 41 27.06 19.87 -1.04
N VAL A 42 27.14 19.21 -2.21
CA VAL A 42 26.35 19.58 -3.38
C VAL A 42 24.90 19.39 -2.97
N LYS A 43 24.22 20.52 -2.69
CA LYS A 43 22.79 20.56 -2.42
C LYS A 43 22.09 20.06 -3.69
N ARG A 44 21.73 18.77 -3.72
CA ARG A 44 20.86 18.26 -4.77
C ARG A 44 19.55 19.05 -4.68
N PRO A 45 19.02 19.57 -5.79
CA PRO A 45 17.73 20.23 -5.76
C PRO A 45 16.69 19.26 -5.18
N PRO A 46 15.79 19.72 -4.31
CA PRO A 46 14.74 18.87 -3.78
C PRO A 46 13.95 18.26 -4.95
N PRO A 47 13.51 16.99 -4.84
CA PRO A 47 12.71 16.37 -5.89
C PRO A 47 11.49 17.26 -6.14
N LEU A 48 11.30 17.63 -7.41
CA LEU A 48 10.14 18.38 -7.86
C LEU A 48 8.90 17.61 -7.43
N LYS A 49 8.11 18.17 -6.53
CA LYS A 49 6.83 17.58 -6.14
C LYS A 49 5.90 17.75 -7.33
N THR A 50 5.74 16.70 -8.12
CA THR A 50 4.72 16.67 -9.18
C THR A 50 3.38 16.96 -8.53
N ALA A 51 2.66 17.96 -9.02
CA ALA A 51 1.35 18.29 -8.49
C ALA A 51 0.40 17.12 -8.82
N VAL A 52 -0.04 16.40 -7.78
CA VAL A 52 -0.91 15.24 -7.92
C VAL A 52 -2.29 15.73 -8.39
N PRO A 53 -2.76 15.33 -9.57
CA PRO A 53 -4.04 15.78 -10.08
C PRO A 53 -5.17 15.20 -9.23
N LYS A 54 -6.22 16.00 -8.96
CA LYS A 54 -7.40 15.51 -8.23
C LYS A 54 -8.23 14.53 -9.06
N VAL A 55 -8.25 14.72 -10.38
CA VAL A 55 -9.06 13.95 -11.33
C VAL A 55 -8.21 13.57 -12.52
N ILE A 56 -8.32 12.32 -12.94
CA ILE A 56 -7.67 11.79 -14.14
C ILE A 56 -8.69 11.06 -15.00
N ILE A 57 -8.39 10.97 -16.29
CA ILE A 57 -9.16 10.18 -17.25
C ILE A 57 -8.29 9.00 -17.63
N VAL A 58 -8.76 7.79 -17.34
CA VAL A 58 -8.03 6.54 -17.54
C VAL A 58 -8.95 5.56 -18.27
N ASN A 59 -8.37 4.74 -19.14
CA ASN A 59 -9.10 3.68 -19.80
C ASN A 59 -9.39 2.54 -18.80
N ASP A 60 -10.65 2.11 -18.70
CA ASP A 60 -11.05 1.03 -17.79
C ASP A 60 -10.29 -0.29 -18.05
N LYS A 61 -9.73 -0.50 -19.25
CA LYS A 61 -8.90 -1.66 -19.59
C LYS A 61 -7.57 -1.71 -18.84
N VAL A 62 -7.02 -0.55 -18.45
CA VAL A 62 -5.75 -0.48 -17.69
C VAL A 62 -5.98 -0.27 -16.20
N ALA A 63 -7.24 0.00 -15.80
CA ALA A 63 -7.62 0.11 -14.40
C ALA A 63 -7.67 -1.27 -13.74
N LYS A 64 -7.33 -1.31 -12.46
CA LYS A 64 -7.45 -2.51 -11.64
C LYS A 64 -8.87 -2.62 -11.10
N ARG A 65 -9.32 -3.86 -10.88
CA ARG A 65 -10.60 -4.14 -10.24
C ARG A 65 -10.35 -4.61 -8.81
N SER A 66 -11.06 -3.99 -7.86
CA SER A 66 -11.07 -4.39 -6.46
C SER A 66 -11.98 -5.61 -6.25
N VAL A 67 -11.85 -6.28 -5.11
CA VAL A 67 -12.63 -7.49 -4.76
C VAL A 67 -14.13 -7.20 -4.71
N ASP A 68 -14.49 -5.98 -4.32
CA ASP A 68 -15.87 -5.49 -4.35
C ASP A 68 -16.38 -5.14 -5.77
N GLY A 69 -15.53 -5.27 -6.79
CA GLY A 69 -15.88 -5.01 -8.18
C GLY A 69 -15.70 -3.55 -8.63
N ARG A 70 -15.23 -2.65 -7.75
CA ARG A 70 -14.94 -1.24 -8.11
C ARG A 70 -13.64 -1.11 -8.90
N TYR A 71 -13.60 -0.16 -9.83
CA TYR A 71 -12.37 0.15 -10.58
C TYR A 71 -11.52 1.20 -9.87
N TYR A 72 -10.21 0.98 -9.85
CA TYR A 72 -9.24 1.92 -9.32
C TYR A 72 -7.96 1.94 -10.13
N TYR A 73 -7.22 3.05 -10.04
CA TYR A 73 -5.94 3.24 -10.69
C TYR A 73 -4.93 3.79 -9.68
N ASP A 74 -3.73 3.23 -9.64
CA ASP A 74 -2.66 3.71 -8.76
C ASP A 74 -1.68 4.55 -9.60
N LEU A 75 -1.46 5.80 -9.23
CA LEU A 75 -0.53 6.73 -9.88
C LEU A 75 0.37 7.36 -8.82
N GLU A 76 1.69 7.16 -8.94
CA GLU A 76 2.69 7.75 -8.01
C GLU A 76 2.41 7.46 -6.52
N GLY A 77 1.84 6.29 -6.19
CA GLY A 77 1.47 5.93 -4.82
C GLY A 77 0.10 6.47 -4.35
N HIS A 78 -0.62 7.18 -5.21
CA HIS A 78 -1.97 7.65 -4.97
C HIS A 78 -3.00 6.75 -5.66
N ARG A 79 -4.06 6.40 -4.94
CA ARG A 79 -5.17 5.59 -5.48
C ARG A 79 -6.33 6.47 -5.92
N TYR A 80 -6.72 6.29 -7.17
CA TYR A 80 -7.86 6.94 -7.79
C TYR A 80 -9.00 5.94 -7.94
N TRP A 81 -10.21 6.34 -7.59
CA TRP A 81 -11.41 5.52 -7.73
C TRP A 81 -12.26 6.02 -8.89
N ARG A 82 -12.77 5.08 -9.68
CA ARG A 82 -13.70 5.39 -10.76
C ARG A 82 -15.04 5.86 -10.19
N ASN A 83 -15.53 6.97 -10.72
CA ASN A 83 -16.89 7.44 -10.50
C ASN A 83 -17.80 6.84 -11.58
N ASN A 84 -18.92 6.25 -11.18
CA ASN A 84 -19.85 5.55 -12.06
C ASN A 84 -20.76 6.48 -12.87
N ARG A 85 -20.89 7.74 -12.47
CA ARG A 85 -21.71 8.76 -13.13
C ARG A 85 -21.02 9.34 -14.36
N ASP A 86 -19.73 9.65 -14.25
CA ASP A 86 -18.97 10.30 -15.32
C ASP A 86 -17.82 9.44 -15.91
N GLY A 87 -17.52 8.29 -15.30
CA GLY A 87 -16.44 7.39 -15.74
C GLY A 87 -15.03 7.92 -15.43
N LYS A 88 -14.88 9.05 -14.73
CA LYS A 88 -13.58 9.63 -14.39
C LYS A 88 -13.03 9.02 -13.12
N TYR A 89 -11.73 9.17 -12.92
CA TYR A 89 -11.01 8.62 -11.79
C TYR A 89 -10.62 9.76 -10.85
N TYR A 90 -11.07 9.69 -9.60
CA TYR A 90 -10.88 10.73 -8.61
C TYR A 90 -9.94 10.26 -7.50
N LEU A 91 -9.03 11.14 -7.10
CA LEU A 91 -8.15 10.91 -5.96
C LEU A 91 -9.00 10.68 -4.71
N PHE A 92 -8.74 9.59 -4.01
CA PHE A 92 -9.52 9.19 -2.84
C PHE A 92 -9.70 10.34 -1.82
N ASN A 93 -10.94 10.55 -1.39
CA ASN A 93 -11.27 11.40 -0.25
C ASN A 93 -12.30 10.69 0.65
N LYS A 94 -12.50 11.18 1.87
CA LYS A 94 -13.43 10.55 2.84
C LYS A 94 -14.89 10.62 2.39
N SER A 95 -15.31 11.68 1.69
CA SER A 95 -16.71 11.84 1.26
C SER A 95 -17.12 10.88 0.15
N MET A 96 -16.18 10.23 -0.54
CA MET A 96 -16.48 9.15 -1.49
C MET A 96 -17.08 7.92 -0.83
N PHE A 97 -16.90 7.72 0.48
CA PHE A 97 -17.48 6.55 1.16
C PHE A 97 -19.00 6.58 1.17
N ASP A 98 -19.62 7.74 1.31
CA ASP A 98 -21.08 7.86 1.37
C ASP A 98 -21.70 8.17 0.00
N ASN A 99 -20.86 8.51 -0.99
CA ASN A 99 -21.33 8.84 -2.33
C ASN A 99 -21.65 7.55 -3.13
N PRO A 100 -22.90 7.37 -3.60
CA PRO A 100 -23.31 6.21 -4.39
C PRO A 100 -22.55 6.09 -5.72
N ASP A 101 -22.06 7.19 -6.27
CA ASP A 101 -21.29 7.22 -7.52
C ASP A 101 -19.98 6.41 -7.42
N PHE A 102 -19.46 6.17 -6.21
CA PHE A 102 -18.22 5.43 -5.97
C PHE A 102 -18.43 4.03 -5.37
N LYS A 103 -19.68 3.58 -5.29
CA LYS A 103 -20.02 2.23 -4.84
C LYS A 103 -19.84 1.21 -5.96
N SER A 104 -19.69 -0.06 -5.61
CA SER A 104 -19.79 -1.09 -6.64
C SER A 104 -21.22 -1.10 -7.18
N ARG A 105 -21.38 -1.23 -8.50
CA ARG A 105 -22.68 -1.64 -9.04
C ARG A 105 -22.88 -3.08 -8.60
N SER A 106 -23.78 -3.31 -7.66
CA SER A 106 -24.33 -4.65 -7.46
C SER A 106 -24.96 -5.05 -8.79
N ASN A 107 -24.44 -6.12 -9.40
CA ASN A 107 -25.18 -6.83 -10.43
C ASN A 107 -26.39 -7.51 -9.81
#